data_AF-A0A6B3C8Y4-F1
#
_entry.id   AF-A0A6B3C8Y4-F1
#
_cell.length_a   1.000
_cell.length_b   1.000
_cell.length_c   1.000
_cell.angle_alpha   90.00
_cell.angle_beta   90.00
_cell.angle_gamma   90.00
#
_symmetry.space_group_name_H-M   'P 1'
#
loop_
_entity.id
_entity.type
_entity.pdbx_description
1 polymer ?
#
loop_
_entity_poly.entity_id
_entity_poly.type
_entity_poly.pdbx_seq_one_letter_code
_entity_poly.pdbx_strand_id
1 'polypeptide(L)'
;GDFDANDTAKQVAAGIIDQGVDVILPVGGPIYQSAMDAIADSGREVALIGADADVFETDPSTQDLVLTSILKNMKLSTNEAVTAAGEGKFDAETYVGTLENEGVGIAPLHNFESKVDAGLLTEVEDLKQQIIDGDVTVTSYLAK
;
A
#
# COMPACT_ATOMS: atom_id res chain seq x y z
N GLY A 1 18.01 5.15 -4.90
CA GLY A 1 16.70 5.48 -4.34
C GLY A 1 16.89 5.83 -2.89
N ASP A 2 16.01 6.67 -2.37
CA ASP A 2 15.94 7.08 -0.97
C ASP A 2 14.46 7.05 -0.53
N PHE A 3 14.18 7.06 0.77
CA PHE A 3 12.83 7.01 1.33
C PHE A 3 12.28 8.40 1.66
N ASP A 4 13.14 9.41 1.76
CA ASP A 4 12.71 10.76 2.11
C ASP A 4 11.94 11.42 0.97
N ALA A 5 10.91 12.19 1.32
CA ALA A 5 10.27 13.10 0.40
C ALA A 5 11.29 14.14 -0.09
N ASN A 6 11.53 14.19 -1.40
CA ASN A 6 12.57 15.04 -1.99
C ASN A 6 12.27 15.37 -3.46
N ASP A 7 13.03 16.32 -4.00
CA ASP A 7 12.89 16.77 -5.39
C ASP A 7 13.09 15.65 -6.41
N THR A 8 13.95 14.67 -6.11
CA THR A 8 14.18 13.54 -7.02
C THR A 8 12.93 12.65 -7.12
N ALA A 9 12.30 12.33 -5.98
CA ALA A 9 11.05 11.59 -5.94
C ALA A 9 9.92 12.35 -6.67
N LYS A 10 9.84 13.67 -6.48
CA LYS A 10 8.86 14.52 -7.18
C LYS A 10 9.07 14.50 -8.70
N GLN A 11 10.31 14.64 -9.18
CA GLN A 11 10.62 14.59 -10.61
C GLN A 11 10.31 13.24 -11.23
N VAL A 12 10.57 12.14 -10.52
CA VAL A 12 10.21 10.80 -10.97
C VAL A 12 8.69 10.65 -11.07
N ALA A 13 7.95 11.07 -10.04
CA ALA A 13 6.49 11.05 -10.06
C ALA A 13 5.91 11.90 -11.20
N ALA A 14 6.43 13.11 -11.40
CA ALA A 14 6.03 13.99 -12.50
C ALA A 14 6.25 13.33 -13.87
N GLY A 15 7.41 12.71 -14.10
CA GLY A 15 7.68 12.00 -15.35
C GLY A 15 6.77 10.77 -15.58
N ILE A 16 6.29 10.12 -14.51
CA ILE A 16 5.27 9.06 -14.61
C ILE A 16 3.90 9.66 -14.93
N ILE A 17 3.51 10.73 -14.23
CA ILE A 17 2.25 11.44 -14.46
C ILE A 17 2.18 11.94 -15.90
N ASP A 18 3.24 12.55 -16.43
CA ASP A 18 3.33 13.07 -17.81
C ASP A 18 3.09 12.00 -18.88
N GLN A 19 3.29 10.71 -18.57
CA GLN A 19 2.98 9.60 -19.49
C GLN A 19 1.49 9.30 -19.62
N GLY A 20 0.63 10.02 -18.89
CA GLY A 20 -0.81 9.89 -19.03
C GLY A 20 -1.48 9.03 -17.97
N VAL A 21 -0.78 8.58 -16.92
CA VAL A 21 -1.41 7.76 -15.87
C VAL A 21 -2.48 8.52 -15.10
N ASP A 22 -3.46 7.79 -14.60
CA ASP A 22 -4.58 8.22 -13.77
C ASP A 22 -4.48 7.66 -12.34
N VAL A 23 -3.60 6.69 -12.10
CA VAL A 23 -3.28 6.14 -10.77
C VAL A 23 -1.77 6.00 -10.60
N ILE A 24 -1.24 6.38 -9.44
CA ILE A 24 0.18 6.24 -9.09
C ILE A 24 0.35 5.53 -7.73
N LEU A 25 1.31 4.60 -7.66
CA LEU A 25 1.68 3.85 -6.46
C LEU A 25 3.15 4.17 -6.07
N PRO A 26 3.39 5.19 -5.24
CA PRO A 26 4.71 5.51 -4.72
C PRO A 26 5.09 4.59 -3.54
N VAL A 27 5.97 3.61 -3.78
CA VAL A 27 6.45 2.68 -2.73
C VAL A 27 7.84 3.07 -2.24
N GLY A 28 7.90 3.84 -1.16
CA GLY A 28 9.17 4.25 -0.57
C GLY A 28 9.03 5.15 0.65
N GLY A 29 8.10 4.86 1.55
CA GLY A 29 7.87 5.71 2.73
C GLY A 29 7.36 7.11 2.32
N PRO A 30 7.85 8.20 2.92
CA PRO A 30 7.37 9.58 2.70
C PRO A 30 7.34 10.08 1.25
N ILE A 31 7.96 9.39 0.28
CA ILE A 31 7.94 9.81 -1.14
C ILE A 31 6.54 9.98 -1.74
N TYR A 32 5.48 9.41 -1.14
CA TYR A 32 4.11 9.67 -1.58
C TYR A 32 3.75 11.16 -1.46
N GLN A 33 4.33 11.89 -0.51
CA GLN A 33 4.15 13.34 -0.37
C GLN A 33 4.73 14.09 -1.58
N SER A 34 5.91 13.67 -2.06
CA SER A 34 6.49 14.19 -3.30
C SER A 34 5.65 13.84 -4.53
N ALA A 35 4.97 12.68 -4.53
CA ALA A 35 4.01 12.33 -5.57
C ALA A 35 2.76 13.24 -5.51
N MET A 36 2.24 13.55 -4.32
CA MET A 36 1.13 14.50 -4.15
C MET A 36 1.48 15.88 -4.69
N ASP A 37 2.69 16.37 -4.40
CA ASP A 37 3.18 17.64 -4.94
C ASP A 37 3.26 17.60 -6.48
N ALA A 38 3.68 16.47 -7.06
CA ALA A 38 3.71 16.31 -8.52
C ALA A 38 2.31 16.24 -9.13
N ILE A 39 1.35 15.59 -8.46
CA ILE A 39 -0.06 15.55 -8.87
C ILE A 39 -0.63 16.98 -8.88
N ALA A 40 -0.41 17.73 -7.80
CA ALA A 40 -0.86 19.11 -7.67
C ALA A 40 -0.27 20.01 -8.78
N ASP A 41 1.04 19.92 -9.03
CA ASP A 41 1.72 20.69 -10.08
C ASP A 41 1.23 20.33 -11.49
N SER A 42 0.83 19.07 -11.73
CA SER A 42 0.34 18.62 -13.03
C SER A 42 -1.03 19.20 -13.40
N GLY A 43 -1.83 19.59 -12.41
CA GLY A 43 -3.22 20.00 -12.60
C GLY A 43 -4.15 18.88 -13.12
N ARG A 44 -3.73 17.62 -13.01
CA ARG A 44 -4.48 16.44 -13.47
C ARG A 44 -5.12 15.72 -12.30
N GLU A 45 -6.25 15.06 -12.57
CA GLU A 45 -6.86 14.13 -11.64
C GLU A 45 -6.10 12.79 -11.69
N VAL A 46 -5.24 12.56 -10.70
CA VAL A 46 -4.48 11.32 -10.54
C VAL A 46 -4.71 10.81 -9.12
N ALA A 47 -5.16 9.57 -8.99
CA ALA A 47 -5.36 8.93 -7.70
C ALA A 47 -4.06 8.32 -7.18
N LEU A 48 -3.91 8.28 -5.86
CA LEU A 48 -2.74 7.74 -5.18
C LEU A 48 -3.09 6.40 -4.52
N ILE A 49 -2.22 5.39 -4.65
CA ILE A 49 -2.28 4.19 -3.82
C ILE A 49 -1.21 4.31 -2.75
N GLY A 50 -1.61 4.31 -1.48
CA GLY A 50 -0.71 4.32 -0.32
C GLY A 50 -0.03 2.98 -0.09
N ALA A 51 0.97 2.97 0.78
CA ALA A 51 1.69 1.75 1.17
C ALA A 51 2.00 1.74 2.68
N ASP A 52 2.22 0.54 3.21
CA ASP A 52 2.53 0.20 4.59
C ASP A 52 1.38 0.42 5.59
N ALA A 53 0.69 1.56 5.54
CA ALA A 53 -0.45 1.89 6.39
C ALA A 53 -1.58 2.52 5.58
N ASP A 54 -2.76 2.66 6.19
CA ASP A 54 -3.84 3.44 5.60
C ASP A 54 -3.52 4.93 5.68
N VAL A 55 -2.94 5.48 4.61
CA VAL A 55 -2.51 6.88 4.60
C VAL A 55 -3.67 7.86 4.66
N PHE A 56 -4.89 7.43 4.31
CA PHE A 56 -6.10 8.24 4.50
C PHE A 56 -6.31 8.61 5.98
N GLU A 57 -6.03 7.67 6.88
CA GLU A 57 -6.18 7.83 8.32
C GLU A 57 -4.91 8.41 8.97
N THR A 58 -3.74 7.93 8.54
CA THR A 58 -2.48 8.35 9.17
C THR A 58 -1.97 9.69 8.69
N ASP A 59 -2.39 10.14 7.51
CA ASP A 59 -2.05 11.43 6.93
C ASP A 59 -3.29 12.08 6.26
N PRO A 60 -4.02 12.93 7.00
CA PRO A 60 -5.21 13.60 6.49
C PRO A 60 -4.99 14.45 5.23
N SER A 61 -3.75 14.84 4.91
CA SER A 61 -3.46 15.57 3.67
C SER A 61 -3.68 14.73 2.41
N THR A 62 -3.77 13.41 2.54
CA THR A 62 -3.93 12.47 1.41
C THR A 62 -5.40 12.21 1.04
N GLN A 63 -6.37 12.59 1.88
CA GLN A 63 -7.76 12.11 1.81
C GLN A 63 -8.47 12.41 0.49
N ASP A 64 -8.09 13.49 -0.19
CA ASP A 64 -8.68 13.87 -1.49
C ASP A 64 -8.09 13.06 -2.67
N LEU A 65 -6.93 12.42 -2.48
CA LEU A 65 -6.15 11.78 -3.53
C LEU A 65 -6.08 10.26 -3.40
N VAL A 66 -6.12 9.73 -2.16
CA VAL A 66 -5.86 8.32 -1.92
C VAL A 66 -7.05 7.44 -2.33
N LEU A 67 -6.81 6.55 -3.28
CA LEU A 67 -7.74 5.54 -3.77
C LEU A 67 -7.91 4.41 -2.76
N THR A 68 -6.80 3.90 -2.23
CA THR A 68 -6.71 2.86 -1.19
C THR A 68 -5.24 2.82 -0.74
N SER A 69 -4.91 2.01 0.26
CA SER A 69 -3.53 1.77 0.67
C SER A 69 -3.25 0.28 0.77
N ILE A 70 -2.07 -0.14 0.32
CA ILE A 70 -1.54 -1.49 0.56
C ILE A 70 -1.07 -1.54 2.01
N LEU A 71 -1.75 -2.34 2.83
CA LEU A 71 -1.45 -2.49 4.25
C LEU A 71 -0.33 -3.49 4.45
N LYS A 72 0.65 -3.13 5.28
CA LYS A 72 1.63 -4.06 5.85
C LYS A 72 1.52 -3.98 7.36
N ASN A 73 0.90 -4.99 7.97
CA ASN A 73 0.53 -4.99 9.39
C ASN A 73 1.72 -5.26 10.32
N MET A 74 2.78 -4.46 10.20
CA MET A 74 3.97 -4.52 11.04
C MET A 74 3.68 -4.27 12.52
N LYS A 75 2.60 -3.53 12.82
CA LYS A 75 2.15 -3.31 14.20
C LYS A 75 1.81 -4.64 14.89
N LEU A 76 1.12 -5.54 14.19
CA LEU A 76 0.75 -6.86 14.70
C LEU A 76 2.01 -7.69 14.94
N SER A 77 2.83 -7.88 13.90
CA SER A 77 4.02 -8.72 13.98
C SER A 77 5.04 -8.22 15.01
N THR A 78 5.21 -6.90 15.14
CA THR A 78 6.12 -6.31 16.14
C THR A 78 5.57 -6.51 17.56
N ASN A 79 4.26 -6.33 17.77
CA ASN A 79 3.64 -6.53 19.07
C ASN A 79 3.76 -7.99 19.53
N GLU A 80 3.48 -8.94 18.63
CA GLU A 80 3.59 -10.36 18.91
C GLU A 80 5.04 -10.76 19.24
N ALA A 81 6.02 -10.31 18.44
CA ALA A 81 7.42 -10.61 18.68
C ALA A 81 7.93 -10.09 20.03
N VAL A 82 7.59 -8.84 20.38
CA VAL A 82 8.00 -8.24 21.66
C VAL A 82 7.31 -8.92 22.84
N THR A 83 6.01 -9.25 22.70
CA THR A 83 5.26 -9.95 23.74
C THR A 83 5.81 -11.35 23.98
N ALA A 84 6.06 -12.12 22.90
CA ALA A 84 6.67 -13.44 22.98
C ALA A 84 8.05 -13.40 23.64
N ALA A 85 8.88 -12.40 23.33
CA ALA A 85 10.16 -12.20 23.99
C ALA A 85 10.02 -11.91 25.50
N GLY A 86 9.08 -11.04 25.88
CA GLY A 86 8.81 -10.73 27.28
C GLY A 86 8.30 -11.94 28.08
N GLU A 87 7.60 -12.87 27.43
CA GLU A 87 7.09 -14.11 28.03
C GLU A 87 8.10 -15.27 27.99
N GLY A 88 9.29 -15.08 27.41
CA GLY A 88 10.28 -16.15 27.22
C GLY A 88 9.89 -17.20 26.18
N LYS A 89 8.97 -16.85 25.27
CA LYS A 89 8.46 -17.68 24.16
C LYS A 89 8.93 -17.18 22.80
N PHE A 90 10.01 -16.40 22.75
CA PHE A 90 10.52 -15.86 21.50
C PHE A 90 10.85 -16.99 20.53
N ASP A 91 10.31 -16.87 19.33
CA ASP A 91 10.64 -17.73 18.20
C ASP A 91 11.43 -16.91 17.17
N ALA A 92 12.54 -17.48 16.70
CA ALA A 92 13.39 -16.89 15.68
C ALA A 92 12.99 -17.30 14.25
N GLU A 93 11.99 -18.16 14.09
CA GLU A 93 11.41 -18.47 12.78
C GLU A 93 10.93 -17.20 12.08
N THR A 94 11.10 -17.18 10.76
CA THR A 94 10.75 -16.00 9.96
C THR A 94 9.23 -15.87 9.88
N TYR A 95 8.71 -14.77 10.42
CA TYR A 95 7.31 -14.39 10.19
C TYR A 95 7.12 -13.98 8.72
N VAL A 96 6.13 -14.58 8.05
CA VAL A 96 5.70 -14.20 6.71
C VAL A 96 4.28 -13.66 6.80
N GLY A 97 4.11 -12.37 6.52
CA GLY A 97 2.79 -11.76 6.42
C GLY A 97 2.10 -12.16 5.12
N THR A 98 0.89 -12.70 5.23
CA THR A 98 0.06 -13.19 4.13
C THR A 98 -1.32 -12.52 4.17
N LEU A 99 -2.11 -12.72 3.12
CA LEU A 99 -3.53 -12.33 3.15
C LEU A 99 -4.33 -13.18 4.14
N GLU A 100 -3.93 -14.44 4.35
CA GLU A 100 -4.60 -15.38 5.26
C GLU A 100 -4.41 -14.99 6.73
N ASN A 101 -3.18 -14.62 7.12
CA ASN A 101 -2.88 -14.21 8.51
C ASN A 101 -3.04 -12.70 8.74
N GLU A 102 -3.66 -12.00 7.77
CA GLU A 102 -3.85 -10.55 7.79
C GLU A 102 -2.56 -9.75 7.95
N GLY A 103 -1.39 -10.33 7.66
CA GLY A 103 -0.10 -9.62 7.70
C GLY A 103 0.03 -8.57 6.59
N VAL A 104 -0.72 -8.74 5.50
CA VAL A 104 -0.89 -7.76 4.42
C VAL A 104 -2.36 -7.64 4.01
N GLY A 105 -2.72 -6.54 3.37
CA GLY A 105 -4.09 -6.32 2.87
C GLY A 105 -4.23 -5.03 2.07
N ILE A 106 -5.46 -4.60 1.86
CA ILE A 106 -5.78 -3.28 1.29
C ILE A 106 -6.76 -2.53 2.21
N ALA A 107 -6.64 -1.21 2.26
CA ALA A 107 -7.58 -0.34 2.95
C ALA A 107 -8.90 -0.18 2.17
N PRO A 108 -9.98 0.36 2.77
CA PRO A 108 -11.16 0.78 2.03
C PRO A 108 -10.85 1.76 0.90
N LEU A 109 -11.81 1.96 0.00
CA LEU A 109 -11.67 2.95 -1.07
C LEU A 109 -11.93 4.39 -0.60
N HIS A 110 -12.44 4.57 0.63
CA HIS A 110 -12.72 5.87 1.23
C HIS A 110 -13.54 6.77 0.30
N ASN A 111 -13.02 7.96 -0.04
CA ASN A 111 -13.68 8.93 -0.91
C ASN A 111 -13.86 8.43 -2.37
N PHE A 112 -13.23 7.32 -2.75
CA PHE A 112 -13.36 6.71 -4.08
C PHE A 112 -14.39 5.58 -4.15
N GLU A 113 -15.05 5.18 -3.06
CA GLU A 113 -16.04 4.08 -3.06
C GLU A 113 -17.12 4.25 -4.14
N SER A 114 -17.61 5.48 -4.32
CA SER A 114 -18.63 5.79 -5.34
C SER A 114 -18.09 5.94 -6.77
N LYS A 115 -16.77 6.01 -6.93
CA LYS A 115 -16.08 6.21 -8.22
C LYS A 115 -15.59 4.90 -8.83
N VAL A 116 -15.54 3.82 -8.05
CA VAL A 116 -15.08 2.51 -8.49
C VAL A 116 -16.29 1.60 -8.69
N ASP A 117 -16.28 0.82 -9.76
CA ASP A 117 -17.33 -0.15 -10.04
C ASP A 117 -17.39 -1.23 -8.94
N ALA A 118 -18.60 -1.51 -8.43
CA ALA A 118 -18.78 -2.49 -7.36
C ALA A 118 -18.44 -3.93 -7.81
N GLY A 119 -18.56 -4.22 -9.12
CA GLY A 119 -18.10 -5.48 -9.71
C GLY A 119 -16.59 -5.63 -9.62
N LEU A 120 -15.82 -4.56 -9.85
CA LEU A 120 -14.37 -4.58 -9.68
C LEU A 120 -13.96 -4.87 -8.24
N LEU A 121 -14.64 -4.30 -7.25
CA LEU A 121 -14.38 -4.64 -5.83
C LEU A 121 -14.68 -6.11 -5.52
N THR A 122 -15.73 -6.66 -6.12
CA THR A 122 -16.05 -8.09 -5.98
C THR A 122 -14.93 -8.95 -6.58
N GLU A 123 -14.44 -8.60 -7.77
CA GLU A 123 -13.32 -9.29 -8.41
C GLU A 123 -12.03 -9.24 -7.56
N VAL A 124 -11.79 -8.12 -6.86
CA VAL A 124 -10.64 -7.97 -5.95
C VAL A 124 -10.76 -8.90 -4.74
N GLU A 125 -11.93 -8.99 -4.11
CA GLU A 125 -12.16 -9.91 -2.98
C GLU A 125 -12.11 -11.38 -3.42
N ASP A 126 -12.65 -11.71 -4.59
CA ASP A 126 -12.55 -13.06 -5.16
C ASP A 126 -11.09 -13.43 -5.45
N LEU A 127 -10.29 -12.50 -5.99
CA LEU A 127 -8.87 -12.72 -6.25
C LEU A 127 -8.08 -12.88 -4.94
N LYS A 128 -8.41 -12.11 -3.91
CA LYS A 128 -7.84 -12.28 -2.56
C LYS A 128 -8.11 -13.68 -2.04
N GLN A 129 -9.34 -14.18 -2.16
CA GLN A 129 -9.68 -15.54 -1.73
C GLN A 129 -8.93 -16.60 -2.54
N GLN A 130 -8.84 -16.44 -3.87
CA GLN A 130 -8.05 -17.35 -4.72
C GLN A 130 -6.55 -17.36 -4.35
N ILE A 131 -5.99 -16.24 -3.89
CA ILE A 131 -4.61 -16.21 -3.40
C ILE A 131 -4.49 -16.95 -2.06
N ILE A 132 -5.45 -16.78 -1.16
CA ILE A 132 -5.49 -17.48 0.14
C ILE A 132 -5.63 -19.00 -0.07
N ASP A 133 -6.51 -19.41 -0.98
CA ASP A 133 -6.76 -20.82 -1.29
C ASP A 133 -5.61 -21.47 -2.07
N GLY A 134 -4.68 -20.66 -2.58
CA GLY A 134 -3.52 -21.11 -3.37
C GLY A 134 -3.80 -21.33 -4.85
N ASP A 135 -5.04 -21.09 -5.31
CA ASP A 135 -5.44 -21.15 -6.72
C ASP A 135 -4.67 -20.13 -7.57
N VAL A 136 -4.36 -18.97 -6.97
CA VAL A 136 -3.48 -17.95 -7.57
C VAL A 136 -2.21 -17.81 -6.72
N THR A 137 -1.09 -18.28 -7.28
CA THR A 137 0.21 -18.13 -6.61
C THR A 137 0.85 -16.78 -6.93
N VAL A 138 1.11 -15.97 -5.90
CA VAL A 138 1.92 -14.75 -6.02
C VAL A 138 3.40 -15.12 -6.00
N THR A 139 4.09 -14.93 -7.11
CA THR A 139 5.53 -15.22 -7.20
C THR A 139 6.36 -14.00 -6.83
N SER A 140 7.34 -14.18 -5.95
CA SER A 140 8.38 -13.19 -5.70
C SER A 140 9.63 -13.52 -6.49
N TYR A 141 10.18 -12.55 -7.24
CA TYR A 141 11.49 -12.73 -7.91
C TYR A 141 12.65 -12.85 -6.90
N LEU A 142 12.40 -12.57 -5.62
CA LEU A 142 13.34 -12.75 -4.51
C LEU A 142 13.15 -14.08 -3.76
N ALA A 143 12.04 -14.80 -4.00
CA ALA A 143 11.87 -16.14 -3.45
C ALA A 143 12.85 -17.09 -4.18
N LYS A 144 13.80 -17.65 -3.43
CA LYS A 144 14.74 -18.66 -3.93
C LYS A 144 14.14 -20.06 -3.84
#